data_AF-A0A7C8ZBP5-F1
#
_entry.id   AF-A0A7C8ZBP5-F1
#
_cell.length_a   1.000
_cell.length_b   1.000
_cell.length_c   1.000
_cell.angle_alpha   90.00
_cell.angle_beta   90.00
_cell.angle_gamma   90.00
#
_symmetry.space_group_name_H-M   'P 1'
#
loop_
_entity.id
_entity.type
_entity.pdbx_description
1 polymer ?
#
loop_
_entity_poly.entity_id
_entity_poly.type
_entity_poly.pdbx_seq_one_letter_code
_entity_poly.pdbx_strand_id
1 'polypeptide(L)'
;TEAKERAEKAAVEARERARAEAREKEARERASAAARANQQKNENDLESFFTTGSRASSAPRPRANSSDTHTNFQSKPAAEATRTSVNSSSNMRKASSSTNIVDDLSSIFGGPPSSGEFQEVVGESEERRRARLERHQRTQERAAKALAEKNARDLEAQREQAERHRIAETLDVEIKRWAAGKEGNLRALLSTLQYVLWPECGWQPVSLTDLITAAAVKKVYRKATLCIHP
;
A
#
# COMPACT_ATOMS: atom_id res chain seq x y z
N THR A 1 0.37 59.80 -35.12
CA THR A 1 -0.77 59.05 -34.54
C THR A 1 -0.52 57.54 -34.41
N GLU A 2 0.62 57.03 -34.87
CA GLU A 2 1.00 55.60 -34.80
C GLU A 2 1.40 55.12 -33.38
N ALA A 3 1.99 56.01 -32.56
CA ALA A 3 2.39 55.67 -31.19
C ALA A 3 1.19 55.44 -30.25
N LYS A 4 0.06 56.10 -30.51
CA LYS A 4 -1.17 55.91 -29.72
C LYS A 4 -1.86 54.58 -30.05
N GLU A 5 -1.93 54.20 -31.33
CA GLU A 5 -2.47 52.90 -31.74
C GLU A 5 -1.63 51.72 -31.23
N ARG A 6 -0.29 51.83 -31.23
CA ARG A 6 0.58 50.79 -30.64
C ARG A 6 0.37 50.64 -29.13
N ALA A 7 0.19 51.75 -28.42
CA ALA A 7 -0.09 51.72 -26.98
C ALA A 7 -1.47 51.11 -26.67
N GLU A 8 -2.49 51.42 -27.49
CA GLU A 8 -3.82 50.86 -27.33
C GLU A 8 -3.85 49.35 -27.62
N LYS A 9 -3.17 48.91 -28.68
CA LYS A 9 -3.03 47.49 -29.02
C LYS A 9 -2.32 46.69 -27.92
N ALA A 10 -1.24 47.24 -27.36
CA ALA A 10 -0.53 46.61 -26.24
C ALA A 10 -1.39 46.53 -24.96
N ALA A 11 -2.22 47.54 -24.69
CA ALA A 11 -3.14 47.55 -23.55
C ALA A 11 -4.27 46.51 -23.70
N VAL A 12 -4.78 46.30 -24.91
CA VAL A 12 -5.79 45.26 -25.19
C VAL A 12 -5.18 43.87 -25.03
N GLU A 13 -3.97 43.65 -25.56
CA GLU A 13 -3.26 42.37 -25.45
C GLU A 13 -2.91 42.03 -23.99
N ALA A 14 -2.50 43.01 -23.19
CA ALA A 14 -2.25 42.83 -21.75
C ALA A 14 -3.53 42.47 -20.98
N ARG A 15 -4.67 43.08 -21.34
CA ARG A 15 -5.98 42.75 -20.74
C ARG A 15 -6.46 41.36 -21.14
N GLU A 16 -6.18 40.92 -22.36
CA GLU A 16 -6.52 39.57 -22.83
C GLU A 16 -5.66 38.52 -22.11
N ARG A 17 -4.35 38.74 -21.98
CA ARG A 17 -3.45 37.88 -21.19
C ARG A 17 -3.88 37.78 -19.73
N ALA A 18 -4.24 38.89 -19.09
CA ALA A 18 -4.71 38.89 -17.71
C ALA A 18 -6.03 38.10 -17.55
N ARG A 19 -6.94 38.16 -18.54
CA ARG A 19 -8.17 37.37 -18.55
C ARG A 19 -7.91 35.88 -18.77
N ALA A 20 -6.94 35.53 -19.62
CA ALA A 20 -6.53 34.15 -19.83
C ALA A 20 -5.90 33.55 -18.56
N GLU A 21 -5.01 34.29 -17.90
CA GLU A 21 -4.36 33.87 -16.66
C GLU A 21 -5.38 33.73 -15.50
N ALA A 22 -6.38 34.63 -15.43
CA ALA A 22 -7.47 34.51 -14.46
C ALA A 22 -8.31 33.25 -14.68
N ARG A 23 -8.63 32.90 -15.93
CA ARG A 23 -9.35 31.65 -16.26
C ARG A 23 -8.53 30.41 -15.97
N GLU A 24 -7.22 30.45 -16.20
CA GLU A 24 -6.33 29.33 -15.87
C GLU A 24 -6.23 29.12 -14.35
N LYS A 25 -6.12 30.21 -13.57
CA LYS A 25 -6.14 30.15 -12.10
C LYS A 25 -7.46 29.61 -11.58
N GLU A 26 -8.60 30.07 -12.10
CA GLU A 26 -9.92 29.57 -11.73
C GLU A 26 -10.10 28.08 -12.10
N ALA A 27 -9.63 27.66 -13.27
CA ALA A 27 -9.67 26.25 -13.68
C ALA A 27 -8.80 25.37 -12.77
N ARG A 28 -7.62 25.86 -12.36
CA ARG A 28 -6.71 25.16 -11.45
C ARG A 28 -7.26 25.07 -10.03
N GLU A 29 -7.93 26.12 -9.56
CA GLU A 29 -8.62 26.12 -8.27
C GLU A 29 -9.85 25.20 -8.28
N ARG A 30 -10.61 25.18 -9.38
CA ARG A 30 -11.74 24.25 -9.54
C ARG A 30 -11.27 22.80 -9.60
N ALA A 31 -10.16 22.52 -10.28
CA ALA A 31 -9.55 21.20 -10.31
C ALA A 31 -9.03 20.76 -8.94
N SER A 32 -8.41 21.66 -8.18
CA SER A 32 -7.93 21.37 -6.82
C SER A 32 -9.08 21.19 -5.82
N ALA A 33 -10.15 21.97 -5.93
CA ALA A 33 -11.38 21.81 -5.16
C ALA A 33 -12.08 20.47 -5.46
N ALA A 34 -12.15 20.08 -6.74
CA ALA A 34 -12.69 18.78 -7.14
C ALA A 34 -11.85 17.61 -6.60
N ALA A 35 -10.51 17.73 -6.62
CA ALA A 35 -9.61 16.73 -6.04
C ALA A 35 -9.81 16.59 -4.52
N ARG A 36 -9.97 17.71 -3.80
CA ARG A 36 -10.26 17.72 -2.36
C ARG A 36 -11.62 17.10 -2.02
N ALA A 37 -12.66 17.41 -2.81
CA ALA A 37 -13.98 16.81 -2.63
C ALA A 37 -13.97 15.28 -2.83
N ASN A 38 -13.15 14.78 -3.76
CA ASN A 38 -13.01 13.34 -4.00
C ASN A 38 -12.22 12.65 -2.87
N GLN A 39 -11.20 13.30 -2.30
CA GLN A 39 -10.50 12.81 -1.11
C GLN A 39 -11.45 12.71 0.10
N GLN A 40 -12.23 13.76 0.38
CA GLN A 40 -13.20 13.74 1.49
C GLN A 40 -14.26 12.66 1.32
N LYS A 41 -14.68 12.38 0.08
CA LYS A 41 -15.62 11.28 -0.20
C LYS A 41 -15.02 9.91 0.12
N ASN A 42 -13.74 9.68 -0.21
CA ASN A 42 -13.05 8.44 0.11
C ASN A 42 -12.81 8.27 1.62
N GLU A 43 -12.51 9.37 2.34
CA GLU A 43 -12.35 9.33 3.80
C GLU A 43 -13.66 9.02 4.52
N ASN A 44 -14.77 9.64 4.07
CA ASN A 44 -16.10 9.33 4.60
C ASN A 44 -16.55 7.88 4.30
N ASP A 45 -16.18 7.32 3.16
CA ASP A 45 -16.49 5.92 2.80
C ASP A 45 -15.71 4.93 3.70
N LEU A 46 -14.45 5.24 4.00
CA LEU A 46 -13.64 4.47 4.96
C LEU A 46 -14.21 4.54 6.39
N GLU A 47 -14.61 5.72 6.87
CA GLU A 47 -15.25 5.82 8.19
C GLU A 47 -16.60 5.09 8.27
N SER A 48 -17.35 5.05 7.16
CA SER A 48 -18.60 4.28 7.09
C SER A 48 -18.37 2.77 7.22
N PHE A 49 -17.24 2.26 6.71
CA PHE A 49 -16.82 0.87 6.84
C PHE A 49 -16.44 0.49 8.28
N PHE A 50 -15.74 1.38 9.01
CA PHE A 50 -15.37 1.13 10.41
C PHE A 50 -16.53 1.35 11.40
N THR A 51 -17.49 2.22 11.08
CA THR A 51 -18.62 2.55 11.97
C THR A 51 -19.78 1.55 11.86
N THR A 52 -19.92 0.82 10.76
CA THR A 52 -21.04 -0.12 10.53
C THR A 52 -20.79 -1.54 11.12
N GLY A 53 -19.77 -1.69 11.96
CA GLY A 53 -19.33 -2.96 12.57
C GLY A 53 -20.19 -3.52 13.72
N SER A 54 -21.52 -3.41 13.65
CA SER A 54 -22.42 -4.07 14.62
C SER A 54 -23.76 -4.54 14.02
N ARG A 55 -23.72 -5.20 12.85
CA ARG A 55 -24.53 -6.40 12.50
C ARG A 55 -24.44 -6.72 11.02
N ALA A 56 -23.70 -7.76 10.67
CA ALA A 56 -24.04 -8.62 9.54
C ALA A 56 -23.58 -10.04 9.89
N SER A 57 -24.56 -10.89 10.21
CA SER A 57 -24.37 -12.32 10.42
C SER A 57 -24.32 -13.02 9.08
N SER A 58 -23.23 -13.70 8.77
CA SER A 58 -23.17 -14.70 7.71
C SER A 58 -22.29 -15.86 8.16
N ALA A 59 -22.93 -16.85 8.77
CA ALA A 59 -22.33 -18.12 9.16
C ALA A 59 -22.04 -18.99 7.91
N PRO A 60 -20.92 -19.74 7.84
CA PRO A 60 -20.72 -20.74 6.80
C PRO A 60 -21.37 -22.07 7.20
N ARG A 61 -22.32 -22.56 6.38
CA ARG A 61 -22.85 -23.93 6.46
C ARG A 61 -21.89 -24.93 5.80
N PRO A 62 -21.62 -26.10 6.38
CA PRO A 62 -20.94 -27.20 5.69
C PRO A 62 -21.94 -27.99 4.84
N ARG A 63 -21.53 -28.42 3.64
CA ARG A 63 -22.28 -29.36 2.79
C ARG A 63 -21.40 -30.56 2.45
N ALA A 64 -21.80 -31.73 2.93
CA ALA A 64 -21.51 -33.06 2.36
C ALA A 64 -22.32 -33.23 1.04
N ASN A 65 -22.08 -34.16 0.10
CA ASN A 65 -21.53 -35.51 0.19
C ASN A 65 -21.22 -36.10 -1.23
N SER A 66 -20.58 -37.28 -1.25
CA SER A 66 -20.66 -38.38 -2.26
C SER A 66 -19.64 -38.35 -3.43
N SER A 67 -18.92 -39.42 -3.80
CA SER A 67 -18.98 -40.87 -3.49
C SER A 67 -17.66 -41.60 -3.84
N ASP A 68 -17.37 -42.63 -3.03
CA ASP A 68 -16.76 -43.94 -3.31
C ASP A 68 -15.66 -44.15 -4.37
N THR A 69 -14.56 -44.80 -3.93
CA THR A 69 -14.20 -46.15 -4.43
C THR A 69 -13.18 -46.85 -3.51
N HIS A 70 -13.51 -48.10 -3.18
CA HIS A 70 -12.87 -49.04 -2.27
C HIS A 70 -11.64 -49.77 -2.84
N THR A 71 -10.63 -50.05 -2.00
CA THR A 71 -9.85 -51.31 -1.90
C THR A 71 -9.16 -51.35 -0.52
N ASN A 72 -9.74 -51.97 0.52
CA ASN A 72 -9.57 -53.36 0.99
C ASN A 72 -8.13 -53.82 1.27
N PHE A 73 -7.72 -53.92 2.55
CA PHE A 73 -7.23 -55.18 3.16
C PHE A 73 -7.08 -55.10 4.70
N GLN A 74 -7.95 -55.84 5.42
CA GLN A 74 -7.75 -56.66 6.65
C GLN A 74 -6.57 -56.30 7.60
N SER A 75 -6.73 -56.02 8.90
CA SER A 75 -7.22 -56.92 9.97
C SER A 75 -7.30 -56.18 11.33
N LYS A 76 -8.27 -56.55 12.18
CA LYS A 76 -8.39 -56.23 13.64
C LYS A 76 -8.11 -57.56 14.41
N PRO A 77 -8.04 -57.64 15.78
CA PRO A 77 -8.14 -56.59 16.81
C PRO A 77 -7.18 -56.75 18.04
N ALA A 78 -7.35 -55.85 19.01
CA ALA A 78 -7.29 -56.05 20.48
C ALA A 78 -6.01 -55.73 21.29
N ALA A 79 -6.19 -54.70 22.14
CA ALA A 79 -5.97 -54.63 23.59
C ALA A 79 -4.56 -54.61 24.22
N GLU A 80 -4.38 -53.56 25.06
CA GLU A 80 -3.93 -53.61 26.47
C GLU A 80 -2.54 -53.01 26.86
N ALA A 81 -2.67 -51.95 27.69
CA ALA A 81 -1.90 -51.54 28.87
C ALA A 81 -0.48 -50.92 28.82
N THR A 82 -0.39 -49.91 29.72
CA THR A 82 0.76 -49.41 30.51
C THR A 82 1.69 -48.42 29.81
N ARG A 83 1.80 -47.16 30.31
CA ARG A 83 2.92 -46.44 31.04
C ARG A 83 2.40 -45.04 31.46
N THR A 84 2.29 -44.67 32.75
CA THR A 84 3.22 -43.79 33.53
C THR A 84 3.72 -42.55 32.75
N SER A 85 3.77 -41.30 33.23
CA SER A 85 3.73 -40.68 34.55
C SER A 85 3.65 -39.14 34.36
N VAL A 86 3.23 -38.43 35.43
CA VAL A 86 3.44 -37.01 35.78
C VAL A 86 3.07 -35.90 34.78
N ASN A 87 1.98 -35.19 35.09
CA ASN A 87 2.02 -33.73 34.98
C ASN A 87 1.23 -33.09 36.13
N SER A 88 1.97 -32.45 37.03
CA SER A 88 1.48 -31.78 38.23
C SER A 88 0.55 -30.62 37.87
N SER A 89 -0.60 -30.62 38.52
CA SER A 89 -1.56 -29.53 38.60
C SER A 89 -1.09 -28.44 39.55
N SER A 90 -1.29 -27.17 39.19
CA SER A 90 -1.69 -26.16 40.18
C SER A 90 -2.66 -25.15 39.58
N ASN A 91 -3.88 -25.19 40.13
CA ASN A 91 -4.96 -24.27 39.88
C ASN A 91 -4.65 -22.90 40.50
N MET A 92 -4.78 -21.83 39.74
CA MET A 92 -5.07 -20.50 40.29
C MET A 92 -6.19 -19.81 39.52
N ARG A 93 -7.40 -20.00 40.06
CA ARG A 93 -8.52 -19.06 40.24
C ARG A 93 -8.58 -17.87 39.27
N LYS A 94 -9.54 -18.01 38.35
CA LYS A 94 -10.22 -16.97 37.57
C LYS A 94 -10.87 -15.93 38.50
N ALA A 95 -10.51 -14.66 38.32
CA ALA A 95 -11.34 -13.53 38.70
C ALA A 95 -11.45 -12.61 37.47
N SER A 96 -12.67 -12.46 36.99
CA SER A 96 -13.05 -11.60 35.88
C SER A 96 -13.16 -10.17 36.40
N SER A 97 -12.41 -9.22 35.83
CA SER A 97 -12.85 -7.82 35.67
C SER A 97 -11.96 -7.12 34.64
N SER A 98 -12.32 -7.30 33.37
CA SER A 98 -11.79 -6.50 32.27
C SER A 98 -12.64 -5.24 32.15
N THR A 99 -12.14 -4.08 32.56
CA THR A 99 -12.55 -2.77 31.99
C THR A 99 -11.74 -1.55 32.48
N ASN A 100 -10.91 -1.60 33.53
CA ASN A 100 -10.33 -0.37 34.11
C ASN A 100 -8.80 -0.35 34.32
N ILE A 101 -8.02 -1.14 33.58
CA ILE A 101 -6.55 -1.22 33.80
C ILE A 101 -5.78 -0.08 33.10
N VAL A 102 -6.28 0.42 31.97
CA VAL A 102 -5.59 1.48 31.21
C VAL A 102 -5.68 2.86 31.88
N ASP A 103 -6.75 3.12 32.64
CA ASP A 103 -6.98 4.39 33.33
C ASP A 103 -6.17 4.49 34.64
N ASP A 104 -6.07 3.39 35.38
CA ASP A 104 -5.42 3.35 36.70
C ASP A 104 -3.88 3.49 36.62
N LEU A 105 -3.27 2.99 35.54
CA LEU A 105 -1.83 3.17 35.29
C LEU A 105 -1.45 4.60 34.89
N SER A 106 -2.42 5.39 34.39
CA SER A 106 -2.20 6.80 34.08
C SER A 106 -2.20 7.70 35.33
N SER A 107 -2.93 7.30 36.37
CA SER A 107 -3.07 8.05 37.63
C SER A 107 -1.88 7.85 38.57
N ILE A 108 -1.22 6.67 38.54
CA ILE A 108 -0.02 6.38 39.34
C ILE A 108 1.26 6.89 38.67
N PHE A 109 1.36 6.81 37.33
CA PHE A 109 2.57 7.19 36.62
C PHE A 109 2.56 8.63 36.07
N GLY A 110 1.45 9.37 36.24
CA GLY A 110 1.27 10.68 35.64
C GLY A 110 1.29 10.56 34.12
N GLY A 111 0.17 10.11 33.55
CA GLY A 111 -0.04 10.11 32.11
C GLY A 111 0.32 11.48 31.51
N PRO A 112 0.82 11.53 30.26
CA PRO A 112 1.14 12.79 29.61
C PRO A 112 -0.07 13.73 29.73
N PRO A 113 0.11 15.00 30.13
CA PRO A 113 -1.01 15.92 30.26
C PRO A 113 -1.76 15.97 28.92
N SER A 114 -3.09 15.90 29.00
CA SER A 114 -4.03 15.77 27.88
C SER A 114 -3.81 16.76 26.72
N SER A 115 -3.02 17.81 26.89
CA SER A 115 -2.80 18.85 25.89
C SER A 115 -1.39 18.83 25.27
N GLY A 116 -0.48 17.96 25.72
CA GLY A 116 0.93 18.03 25.31
C GLY A 116 1.59 19.36 25.68
N GLU A 117 0.98 20.14 26.57
CA GLU A 117 1.37 21.49 26.97
C GLU A 117 2.00 21.47 28.37
N PHE A 118 3.07 22.23 28.56
CA PHE A 118 3.82 22.24 29.82
C PHE A 118 3.01 22.90 30.94
N GLN A 119 2.69 22.15 32.00
CA GLN A 119 1.89 22.64 33.10
C GLN A 119 2.72 23.37 34.16
N GLU A 120 2.45 24.67 34.33
CA GLU A 120 3.08 25.54 35.33
C GLU A 120 2.49 25.28 36.73
N VAL A 121 3.35 25.05 37.72
CA VAL A 121 2.94 24.79 39.12
C VAL A 121 3.35 25.97 39.99
N VAL A 122 2.36 26.62 40.60
CA VAL A 122 2.55 27.80 41.46
C VAL A 122 3.24 27.37 42.76
N GLY A 123 4.38 27.99 43.09
CA GLY A 123 5.16 27.71 44.30
C GLY A 123 6.35 26.75 44.13
N GLU A 124 6.69 26.33 42.91
CA GLU A 124 7.91 25.55 42.64
C GLU A 124 9.19 26.42 42.58
N SER A 125 10.31 25.88 43.08
CA SER A 125 11.65 26.45 42.86
C SER A 125 12.00 26.46 41.35
N GLU A 126 12.64 27.52 40.88
CA GLU A 126 12.98 27.71 39.46
C GLU A 126 13.77 26.53 38.88
N GLU A 127 14.66 25.92 39.65
CA GLU A 127 15.47 24.77 39.21
C GLU A 127 14.60 23.55 38.89
N ARG A 128 13.56 23.31 39.70
CA ARG A 128 12.62 22.20 39.50
C ARG A 128 11.72 22.44 38.28
N ARG A 129 11.28 23.70 38.08
CA ARG A 129 10.53 24.11 36.89
C ARG A 129 11.34 23.89 35.61
N ARG A 130 12.62 24.31 35.60
CA ARG A 130 13.54 24.11 34.48
C ARG A 130 13.76 22.63 34.17
N ALA A 131 13.98 21.79 35.18
CA ALA A 131 14.15 20.34 34.99
C ALA A 131 12.89 19.65 34.43
N ARG A 132 11.69 20.07 34.85
CA ARG A 132 10.42 19.56 34.31
C ARG A 132 10.22 20.00 32.85
N LEU A 133 10.53 21.27 32.53
CA LEU A 133 10.47 21.81 31.18
C LEU A 133 11.38 21.03 30.24
N GLU A 134 12.63 20.80 30.65
CA GLU A 134 13.62 20.08 29.85
C GLU A 134 13.17 18.64 29.55
N ARG A 135 12.61 17.93 30.54
CA ARG A 135 12.05 16.58 30.33
C ARG A 135 10.88 16.60 29.34
N HIS A 136 9.99 17.59 29.48
CA HIS A 136 8.85 17.75 28.60
C HIS A 136 9.29 18.05 27.16
N GLN A 137 10.22 18.99 26.97
CA GLN A 137 10.82 19.32 25.67
C GLN A 137 11.48 18.10 25.05
N ARG A 138 12.27 17.33 25.81
CA ARG A 138 12.92 16.10 25.31
C ARG A 138 11.91 15.06 24.81
N THR A 139 10.76 14.93 25.49
CA THR A 139 9.69 14.02 25.05
C THR A 139 9.01 14.53 23.78
N GLN A 140 8.71 15.84 23.71
CA GLN A 140 8.15 16.47 22.51
C GLN A 140 9.10 16.37 21.31
N GLU A 141 10.39 16.63 21.51
CA GLU A 141 11.43 16.51 20.47
C GLU A 141 11.56 15.08 19.97
N ARG A 142 11.55 14.09 20.86
CA ARG A 142 11.57 12.67 20.47
C ARG A 142 10.32 12.30 19.65
N ALA A 143 9.15 12.75 20.08
CA ALA A 143 7.89 12.50 19.37
C ALA A 143 7.89 13.19 17.99
N ALA A 144 8.27 14.47 17.92
CA ALA A 144 8.36 15.23 16.70
C ALA A 144 9.40 14.64 15.73
N LYS A 145 10.56 14.22 16.23
CA LYS A 145 11.60 13.55 15.44
C LYS A 145 11.11 12.21 14.89
N ALA A 146 10.45 11.39 15.70
CA ALA A 146 9.91 10.10 15.26
C ALA A 146 8.84 10.29 14.17
N LEU A 147 7.98 11.30 14.31
CA LEU A 147 6.96 11.63 13.31
C LEU A 147 7.60 12.14 12.00
N ALA A 148 8.60 13.01 12.11
CA ALA A 148 9.33 13.52 10.95
C ALA A 148 10.08 12.41 10.20
N GLU A 149 10.71 11.47 10.92
CA GLU A 149 11.38 10.32 10.31
C GLU A 149 10.40 9.41 9.58
N LYS A 150 9.25 9.11 10.19
CA LYS A 150 8.20 8.32 9.53
C LYS A 150 7.71 9.00 8.26
N ASN A 151 7.36 10.28 8.34
CA ASN A 151 6.90 11.04 7.17
C ASN A 151 7.95 11.11 6.07
N ALA A 152 9.24 11.20 6.43
CA ALA A 152 10.34 11.17 5.48
C ALA A 152 10.45 9.83 4.76
N ARG A 153 10.34 8.71 5.50
CA ARG A 153 10.34 7.35 4.91
C ARG A 153 9.14 7.14 3.99
N ASP A 154 7.95 7.57 4.42
CA ASP A 154 6.72 7.44 3.63
C ASP A 154 6.81 8.25 2.33
N LEU A 155 7.38 9.46 2.39
CA LEU A 155 7.60 10.30 1.20
C LEU A 155 8.63 9.69 0.25
N GLU A 156 9.70 9.09 0.78
CA GLU A 156 10.72 8.40 -0.03
C GLU A 156 10.12 7.17 -0.73
N ALA A 157 9.36 6.34 -0.01
CA ALA A 157 8.65 5.20 -0.59
C ALA A 157 7.67 5.62 -1.69
N GLN A 158 6.94 6.73 -1.51
CA GLN A 158 6.05 7.28 -2.55
C GLN A 158 6.82 7.75 -3.77
N ARG A 159 7.99 8.38 -3.59
CA ARG A 159 8.85 8.82 -4.70
C ARG A 159 9.38 7.62 -5.49
N GLU A 160 9.92 6.60 -4.81
CA GLU A 160 10.36 5.37 -5.46
C GLU A 160 9.22 4.68 -6.21
N GLN A 161 8.04 4.60 -5.59
CA GLN A 161 6.88 4.00 -6.23
C GLN A 161 6.45 4.80 -7.46
N ALA A 162 6.42 6.13 -7.38
CA ALA A 162 6.12 6.99 -8.53
C ALA A 162 7.15 6.83 -9.66
N GLU A 163 8.43 6.68 -9.33
CA GLU A 163 9.48 6.44 -10.31
C GLU A 163 9.33 5.05 -10.96
N ARG A 164 9.05 4.01 -10.17
CA ARG A 164 8.75 2.66 -10.68
C ARG A 164 7.54 2.69 -11.61
N HIS A 165 6.47 3.39 -11.24
CA HIS A 165 5.29 3.54 -12.11
C HIS A 165 5.62 4.28 -13.40
N ARG A 166 6.39 5.38 -13.32
CA ARG A 166 6.83 6.13 -14.50
C ARG A 166 7.64 5.25 -15.46
N ILE A 167 8.57 4.44 -14.94
CA ILE A 167 9.36 3.51 -15.76
C ILE A 167 8.44 2.43 -16.35
N ALA A 168 7.54 1.86 -15.54
CA ALA A 168 6.60 0.85 -16.01
C ALA A 168 5.71 1.36 -17.15
N GLU A 169 5.19 2.58 -17.07
CA GLU A 169 4.41 3.20 -18.14
C GLU A 169 5.21 3.32 -19.44
N THR A 170 6.48 3.71 -19.36
CA THR A 170 7.33 3.77 -20.56
C THR A 170 7.54 2.40 -21.17
N LEU A 171 7.87 1.38 -20.36
CA LEU A 171 8.06 0.01 -20.81
C LEU A 171 6.78 -0.60 -21.37
N ASP A 172 5.62 -0.32 -20.78
CA ASP A 172 4.32 -0.76 -21.27
C ASP A 172 4.04 -0.23 -22.69
N VAL A 173 4.41 1.02 -22.97
CA VAL A 173 4.30 1.58 -24.33
C VAL A 173 5.22 0.85 -25.30
N GLU A 174 6.43 0.49 -24.88
CA GLU A 174 7.37 -0.27 -25.71
C GLU A 174 6.89 -1.69 -25.99
N ILE A 175 6.37 -2.37 -24.96
CA ILE A 175 5.82 -3.73 -25.07
C ILE A 175 4.60 -3.73 -25.99
N LYS A 176 3.68 -2.77 -25.83
CA LYS A 176 2.52 -2.61 -26.72
C LYS A 176 2.95 -2.33 -28.15
N ARG A 177 3.90 -1.41 -28.35
CA ARG A 177 4.45 -1.09 -29.68
C ARG A 177 5.12 -2.30 -30.32
N TRP A 178 5.85 -3.09 -29.55
CA TRP A 178 6.42 -4.34 -30.01
C TRP A 178 5.32 -5.34 -30.38
N ALA A 179 4.34 -5.57 -29.51
CA ALA A 179 3.29 -6.56 -29.76
C ALA A 179 2.39 -6.19 -30.96
N ALA A 180 2.19 -4.89 -31.21
CA ALA A 180 1.33 -4.37 -32.26
C ALA A 180 1.60 -5.04 -33.63
N GLY A 181 0.55 -5.53 -34.27
CA GLY A 181 0.60 -6.21 -35.56
C GLY A 181 1.06 -7.68 -35.53
N LYS A 182 1.54 -8.18 -34.37
CA LYS A 182 1.87 -9.60 -34.15
C LYS A 182 1.16 -10.22 -32.94
N GLU A 183 0.20 -9.52 -32.37
CA GLU A 183 -0.66 -10.02 -31.28
C GLU A 183 -1.43 -11.27 -31.74
N GLY A 184 -1.49 -12.29 -30.90
CA GLY A 184 -2.09 -13.58 -31.24
C GLY A 184 -1.24 -14.49 -32.15
N ASN A 185 -0.23 -13.96 -32.84
CA ASN A 185 0.72 -14.77 -33.61
C ASN A 185 1.91 -15.19 -32.73
N LEU A 186 1.74 -16.33 -32.06
CA LEU A 186 2.75 -16.87 -31.15
C LEU A 186 4.15 -17.02 -31.79
N ARG A 187 4.23 -17.42 -33.06
CA ARG A 187 5.54 -17.60 -33.74
C ARG A 187 6.28 -16.28 -33.92
N ALA A 188 5.56 -15.24 -34.37
CA ALA A 188 6.13 -13.92 -34.57
C ALA A 188 6.57 -13.27 -33.25
N LEU A 189 5.80 -13.48 -32.17
CA LEU A 189 6.17 -13.01 -30.83
C LEU A 189 7.44 -13.71 -30.34
N LEU A 190 7.50 -15.04 -30.40
CA LEU A 190 8.66 -15.79 -29.93
C LEU A 190 9.94 -15.47 -30.72
N SER A 191 9.85 -15.25 -32.05
CA SER A 191 11.03 -14.95 -32.87
C SER A 191 11.60 -13.55 -32.67
N THR A 192 10.86 -12.66 -32.01
CA THR A 192 11.23 -11.26 -31.79
C THR A 192 11.23 -10.86 -30.32
N LEU A 193 11.14 -11.83 -29.41
CA LEU A 193 11.08 -11.59 -27.97
C LEU A 193 12.38 -10.97 -27.42
N GLN A 194 13.52 -11.24 -28.07
CA GLN A 194 14.83 -10.69 -27.72
C GLN A 194 14.91 -9.15 -27.73
N TYR A 195 13.97 -8.47 -28.40
CA TYR A 195 13.96 -7.00 -28.49
C TYR A 195 13.28 -6.32 -27.30
N VAL A 196 12.57 -7.06 -26.45
CA VAL A 196 11.82 -6.51 -25.31
C VAL A 196 12.24 -7.10 -23.97
N LEU A 197 13.12 -8.09 -23.97
CA LEU A 197 13.64 -8.69 -22.75
C LEU A 197 14.91 -7.98 -22.27
N TRP A 198 15.16 -8.04 -20.97
CA TRP A 198 16.37 -7.53 -20.36
C TRP A 198 17.58 -8.46 -20.64
N PRO A 199 18.81 -7.94 -20.78
CA PRO A 199 19.98 -8.72 -21.22
C PRO A 199 20.28 -9.97 -20.37
N GLU A 200 19.98 -9.93 -19.07
CA GLU A 200 20.32 -10.99 -18.12
C GLU A 200 19.26 -12.11 -18.02
N CYS A 201 18.17 -12.05 -18.80
CA CYS A 201 17.08 -13.04 -18.73
C CYS A 201 17.43 -14.45 -19.29
N GLY A 202 18.62 -14.60 -19.90
CA GLY A 202 19.06 -15.85 -20.51
C GLY A 202 18.33 -16.25 -21.79
N TRP A 203 17.54 -15.34 -22.38
CA TRP A 203 16.83 -15.60 -23.64
C TRP A 203 17.81 -15.74 -24.81
N GLN A 204 17.55 -16.74 -25.66
CA GLN A 204 18.32 -16.96 -26.89
C GLN A 204 17.44 -16.61 -28.08
N PRO A 205 17.93 -15.80 -29.05
CA PRO A 205 17.17 -15.48 -30.25
C PRO A 205 16.77 -16.75 -31.02
N VAL A 206 15.51 -16.83 -31.44
CA VAL A 206 14.97 -17.98 -32.18
C VAL A 206 14.49 -17.52 -33.55
N SER A 207 14.93 -18.22 -34.60
CA SER A 207 14.52 -17.90 -35.97
C SER A 207 13.12 -18.45 -36.30
N LEU A 208 12.44 -17.87 -37.28
CA LEU A 208 11.15 -18.41 -37.76
C LEU A 208 11.29 -19.82 -38.35
N THR A 209 12.45 -20.14 -38.93
CA THR A 209 12.79 -21.48 -39.42
C THR A 209 12.80 -22.54 -38.31
N ASP A 210 13.17 -22.16 -37.09
CA ASP A 210 13.13 -23.06 -35.93
C ASP A 210 11.71 -23.24 -35.36
N LEU A 211 10.75 -22.41 -35.80
CA LEU A 211 9.37 -22.37 -35.31
C LEU A 211 8.35 -22.93 -36.31
N ILE A 212 8.80 -23.72 -37.30
CA ILE A 212 7.91 -24.32 -38.31
C ILE A 212 6.94 -25.32 -37.66
N THR A 213 7.46 -26.26 -36.86
CA THR A 213 6.66 -27.34 -36.27
C THR A 213 5.98 -26.91 -34.97
N ALA A 214 4.77 -27.42 -34.71
CA ALA A 214 4.03 -27.12 -33.47
C ALA A 214 4.80 -27.57 -32.20
N ALA A 215 5.53 -28.68 -32.29
CA ALA A 215 6.36 -29.18 -31.19
C ALA A 215 7.51 -28.20 -30.84
N ALA A 216 8.16 -27.62 -31.85
CA ALA A 216 9.22 -26.63 -31.63
C ALA A 216 8.67 -25.34 -31.00
N VAL A 217 7.53 -24.84 -31.50
CA VAL A 217 6.84 -23.67 -30.91
C VAL A 217 6.52 -23.91 -29.44
N LYS A 218 5.96 -25.08 -29.10
CA LYS A 218 5.63 -25.44 -27.71
C LYS A 218 6.88 -25.49 -26.81
N LYS A 219 8.00 -25.98 -27.33
CA LYS A 219 9.27 -26.03 -26.58
C LYS A 219 9.81 -24.62 -26.30
N VAL A 220 9.80 -23.74 -27.31
CA VAL A 220 10.31 -22.36 -27.18
C VAL A 220 9.38 -21.53 -26.31
N TYR A 221 8.06 -21.69 -26.43
CA TYR A 221 7.09 -21.05 -25.55
C TYR A 221 7.33 -21.38 -24.07
N ARG A 222 7.57 -22.66 -23.75
CA ARG A 222 7.90 -23.07 -22.37
C ARG A 222 9.18 -22.43 -21.86
N LYS A 223 10.19 -22.24 -22.73
CA LYS A 223 11.39 -21.50 -22.35
C LYS A 223 11.06 -20.03 -22.07
N ALA A 224 10.24 -19.40 -22.91
CA ALA A 224 9.85 -18.00 -22.73
C ALA A 224 9.17 -17.80 -21.38
N THR A 225 8.21 -18.66 -21.04
CA THR A 225 7.50 -18.57 -19.75
C THR A 225 8.41 -18.75 -18.54
N LEU A 226 9.54 -19.46 -18.66
CA LEU A 226 10.52 -19.56 -17.56
C LEU A 226 11.34 -18.28 -17.41
N CYS A 227 11.65 -17.58 -18.51
CA CYS A 227 12.37 -16.31 -18.46
C CYS A 227 11.53 -15.16 -17.91
N ILE A 228 10.20 -15.17 -18.14
CA ILE A 228 9.30 -14.06 -17.79
C ILE A 228 8.32 -14.39 -16.64
N HIS A 229 8.51 -15.52 -15.95
CA HIS A 229 7.66 -15.85 -14.81
C HIS A 229 7.87 -14.83 -13.68
N PRO A 230 6.80 -14.30 -13.07
CA PRO A 230 6.90 -13.36 -11.94
C PRO A 230 7.49 -14.01 -10.69
#